data_AF-A0A9D1HMD8-F1
#
_entry.id   AF-A0A9D1HMD8-F1
#
_cell.length_a   1.000
_cell.length_b   1.000
_cell.length_c   1.000
_cell.angle_alpha   90.00
_cell.angle_beta   90.00
_cell.angle_gamma   90.00
#
_symmetry.space_group_name_H-M   'P 1'
#
loop_
_entity.id
_entity.type
_entity.pdbx_description
1 polymer ?
#
loop_
_entity_poly.entity_id
_entity_poly.type
_entity_poly.pdbx_seq_one_letter_code
_entity_poly.pdbx_strand_id
1 'polypeptide(L)'
;MISVVINIAAVLLGGALGLLLGRRFPQKLADTVMQGLALCVMYIGISGALEGRNTLITIISLAVGGALGELLDIDGKLNRLGEALEDKFGGGKTSLAEGFVSASMLFCVGAMAIVGSLQSGLAGDHSIIIAKSVIDGIAAIMLASSLGAGVLFAAVAVGIYQGTIVLLAEW
;
A
#
# COMPACT_ATOMS: atom_id res chain seq x y z
N MET A 1 7.08 6.55 -14.70
CA MET A 1 7.71 6.73 -13.35
C MET A 1 7.15 7.83 -12.42
N ILE A 2 6.77 9.03 -12.90
CA ILE A 2 6.39 10.18 -12.03
C ILE A 2 5.29 9.86 -11.00
N SER A 3 4.32 9.04 -11.39
CA SER A 3 3.18 8.68 -10.54
C SER A 3 3.60 7.94 -9.27
N VAL A 4 4.64 7.10 -9.34
CA VAL A 4 5.17 6.35 -8.19
C VAL A 4 5.82 7.29 -7.19
N VAL A 5 6.57 8.30 -7.68
CA VAL A 5 7.18 9.33 -6.84
C VAL A 5 6.12 10.13 -6.09
N ILE A 6 5.00 10.44 -6.75
CA ILE A 6 3.86 11.11 -6.11
C ILE A 6 3.28 10.26 -4.98
N ASN A 7 3.13 8.94 -5.19
CA ASN A 7 2.62 8.06 -4.13
C ASN A 7 3.61 7.97 -2.95
N ILE A 8 4.90 7.75 -3.21
CA ILE A 8 5.96 7.77 -2.19
C ILE A 8 5.90 9.07 -1.39
N ALA A 9 5.82 10.22 -2.07
CA ALA A 9 5.72 11.51 -1.41
C ALA A 9 4.44 11.64 -0.57
N ALA A 10 3.29 11.16 -1.06
CA ALA A 10 2.04 11.18 -0.32
C ALA A 10 2.10 10.32 0.96
N VAL A 11 2.69 9.12 0.88
CA VAL A 11 2.89 8.24 2.05
C VAL A 11 3.86 8.87 3.06
N LEU A 12 4.97 9.46 2.61
CA LEU A 12 5.94 10.11 3.49
C LEU A 12 5.37 11.36 4.17
N LEU A 13 4.71 12.24 3.40
CA LEU A 13 4.10 13.46 3.93
C LEU A 13 2.93 13.12 4.85
N GLY A 14 2.06 12.20 4.42
CA GLY A 14 0.94 11.73 5.23
C GLY A 14 1.42 11.07 6.52
N GLY A 15 2.38 10.16 6.43
CA GLY A 15 2.99 9.53 7.61
C GLY A 15 3.63 10.56 8.55
N ALA A 16 4.40 11.52 8.03
CA ALA A 16 5.02 12.56 8.85
C ALA A 16 3.97 13.42 9.57
N LEU A 17 2.90 13.82 8.88
CA LEU A 17 1.78 14.53 9.49
C LEU A 17 1.09 13.68 10.56
N GLY A 18 0.88 12.38 10.31
CA GLY A 18 0.32 11.44 11.28
C GLY A 18 1.18 11.34 12.55
N LEU A 19 2.51 11.31 12.41
CA LEU A 19 3.43 11.32 13.55
C LEU A 19 3.37 12.63 14.35
N LEU A 20 3.28 13.78 13.66
CA LEU A 20 3.17 15.08 14.31
C LEU A 20 1.85 15.23 15.09
N LEU A 21 0.75 14.67 14.56
CA LEU A 21 -0.52 14.61 15.26
C LEU A 21 -0.46 13.64 16.44
N GLY A 22 0.22 12.50 16.25
CA GLY A 22 0.45 11.47 17.26
C GLY A 22 -0.82 11.09 18.02
N ARG A 23 -0.71 10.90 19.34
CA ARG A 23 -1.85 10.55 20.22
C ARG A 23 -2.93 11.65 20.36
N ARG A 24 -2.72 12.85 19.79
CA ARG A 24 -3.74 13.90 19.84
C ARG A 24 -4.83 13.68 18.79
N PHE A 25 -4.60 12.80 17.82
CA PHE A 25 -5.60 12.47 16.82
C PHE A 25 -6.72 11.60 17.43
N PRO A 26 -8.01 11.92 17.21
CA PRO A 26 -9.10 11.10 17.75
C PRO A 26 -9.13 9.73 17.07
N GLN A 27 -8.86 8.66 17.82
CA GLN A 27 -8.85 7.30 17.26
C GLN A 27 -10.16 6.94 16.56
N LYS A 28 -11.32 7.36 17.11
CA LYS A 28 -12.63 7.16 16.48
C LYS A 28 -12.74 7.78 15.08
N LEU A 29 -12.10 8.93 14.86
CA LEU A 29 -12.05 9.57 13.55
C LEU A 29 -11.16 8.76 12.60
N ALA A 30 -10.00 8.30 13.07
CA ALA A 30 -9.13 7.43 12.29
C ALA A 30 -9.83 6.15 11.85
N ASP A 31 -10.52 5.49 12.78
CA ASP A 31 -11.25 4.26 12.51
C ASP A 31 -12.38 4.50 11.48
N THR A 32 -13.12 5.60 11.62
CA THR A 32 -14.21 5.97 10.70
C THR A 32 -13.69 6.27 9.30
N VAL A 33 -12.59 7.02 9.19
CA VAL A 33 -11.95 7.34 7.91
C VAL A 33 -11.41 6.06 7.26
N MET A 34 -10.73 5.20 8.02
CA MET A 34 -10.22 3.92 7.53
C MET A 34 -11.33 2.99 7.05
N GLN A 35 -12.46 2.93 7.76
CA GLN A 35 -13.66 2.19 7.31
C GLN A 35 -14.22 2.75 6.00
N GLY A 36 -14.27 4.08 5.86
CA GLY A 36 -14.65 4.74 4.62
C GLY A 36 -13.72 4.38 3.46
N LEU A 37 -12.40 4.42 3.68
CA LEU A 37 -11.41 4.00 2.67
C LEU A 37 -11.56 2.52 2.31
N ALA A 38 -11.79 1.64 3.29
CA ALA A 38 -12.04 0.23 3.04
C ALA A 38 -13.29 -0.01 2.18
N LEU A 39 -14.37 0.75 2.41
CA LEU A 39 -15.57 0.73 1.56
C LEU A 39 -15.26 1.16 0.12
N CYS A 40 -14.47 2.23 -0.06
CA CYS A 40 -14.02 2.65 -1.39
C CYS A 40 -13.17 1.58 -2.08
N VAL A 41 -12.24 0.94 -1.36
CA VAL A 41 -11.40 -0.13 -1.90
C VAL A 41 -12.25 -1.34 -2.31
N MET A 42 -13.24 -1.73 -1.49
CA MET A 42 -14.17 -2.79 -1.85
C MET A 42 -14.97 -2.44 -3.10
N TYR A 43 -15.50 -1.21 -3.20
CA TYR A 43 -16.20 -0.75 -4.40
C TYR A 43 -15.30 -0.87 -5.65
N ILE A 44 -14.08 -0.35 -5.59
CA ILE A 44 -13.14 -0.40 -6.72
C ILE A 44 -12.77 -1.84 -7.09
N GLY A 45 -12.57 -2.71 -6.10
CA GLY A 45 -12.28 -4.12 -6.32
C GLY A 45 -13.42 -4.85 -7.01
N ILE A 46 -14.66 -4.65 -6.56
CA ILE A 46 -15.86 -5.25 -7.16
C ILE A 46 -16.08 -4.71 -8.58
N SER A 47 -16.00 -3.39 -8.77
CA SER A 47 -16.14 -2.77 -10.09
C SER A 47 -15.10 -3.28 -11.08
N GLY A 48 -13.83 -3.35 -10.68
CA GLY A 48 -12.76 -3.87 -11.53
C GLY A 48 -12.92 -5.37 -11.85
N ALA A 49 -13.44 -6.16 -10.90
CA ALA A 49 -13.72 -7.57 -11.14
C ALA A 49 -14.86 -7.78 -12.16
N LEU A 50 -15.89 -6.91 -12.14
CA LEU A 50 -17.03 -6.97 -13.05
C LEU A 50 -16.69 -6.52 -14.49
N GLU A 51 -15.66 -5.70 -14.67
CA GLU A 51 -15.15 -5.32 -16.01
C GLU A 51 -14.39 -6.45 -16.72
N GLY A 52 -13.98 -7.50 -15.97
CA GLY A 52 -13.24 -8.63 -16.50
C GLY A 52 -14.00 -9.38 -17.59
N ARG A 53 -13.37 -9.57 -18.76
CA ARG A 53 -14.00 -10.22 -19.93
C ARG A 53 -13.95 -11.75 -19.91
N ASN A 54 -13.10 -12.36 -19.08
CA ASN A 54 -12.88 -13.81 -19.10
C ASN A 54 -12.71 -14.39 -17.69
N THR A 55 -13.80 -14.96 -17.17
CA THR A 55 -13.85 -15.58 -15.83
C THR A 55 -12.87 -16.75 -15.68
N LEU A 56 -12.60 -17.53 -16.73
CA LEU A 56 -11.64 -18.64 -16.66
C LEU A 56 -10.22 -18.14 -16.41
N ILE A 57 -9.80 -17.08 -17.12
CA ILE A 57 -8.50 -16.45 -16.89
C ILE A 57 -8.42 -15.91 -15.46
N THR A 58 -9.47 -15.26 -14.97
CA THR A 58 -9.52 -14.77 -13.59
C THR A 58 -9.35 -15.89 -12.57
N ILE A 59 -10.07 -17.01 -12.74
CA ILE A 59 -9.98 -18.17 -11.83
C ILE A 59 -8.56 -18.75 -11.83
N ILE A 60 -7.98 -18.98 -13.01
CA ILE A 60 -6.63 -19.55 -13.14
C ILE A 60 -5.58 -18.60 -12.57
N SER A 61 -5.65 -17.31 -12.90
CA SER A 61 -4.72 -16.30 -12.37
C SER A 61 -4.80 -16.18 -10.86
N LEU A 62 -5.99 -16.26 -10.27
CA LEU A 62 -6.17 -16.22 -8.83
C LEU A 62 -5.60 -17.47 -8.15
N ALA A 63 -5.86 -18.66 -8.71
CA ALA A 63 -5.37 -19.92 -8.17
C ALA A 63 -3.83 -20.01 -8.23
N VAL A 64 -3.26 -19.70 -9.40
CA VAL A 64 -1.80 -19.73 -9.61
C VAL A 64 -1.13 -18.62 -8.81
N GLY A 65 -1.65 -17.40 -8.85
CA GLY A 65 -1.09 -16.25 -8.13
C GLY A 65 -1.12 -16.46 -6.62
N GLY A 66 -2.22 -16.97 -6.07
CA GLY A 66 -2.33 -17.30 -4.64
C GLY A 66 -1.36 -18.41 -4.22
N ALA A 67 -1.28 -19.51 -4.99
CA ALA A 67 -0.36 -20.60 -4.71
C ALA A 67 1.12 -20.14 -4.78
N LEU A 68 1.48 -19.36 -5.80
CA LEU A 68 2.83 -18.81 -5.92
C LEU A 68 3.14 -17.82 -4.79
N GLY A 69 2.18 -16.96 -4.42
CA GLY A 69 2.32 -16.03 -3.30
C GLY A 69 2.61 -16.74 -1.98
N GLU A 70 1.85 -17.79 -1.68
CA GLU A 70 2.03 -18.62 -0.49
C GLU A 70 3.37 -19.36 -0.50
N LEU A 71 3.75 -19.99 -1.63
CA LEU A 71 5.04 -20.68 -1.76
C LEU A 71 6.24 -19.75 -1.62
N LEU A 72 6.08 -18.48 -2.02
CA LEU A 72 7.10 -17.46 -1.87
C LEU A 72 7.14 -16.85 -0.46
N ASP A 73 6.14 -17.12 0.39
CA ASP A 73 6.02 -16.59 1.76
C ASP A 73 6.24 -15.07 1.81
N ILE A 74 5.47 -14.33 1.01
CA ILE A 74 5.63 -12.86 0.89
C ILE A 74 5.33 -12.18 2.23
N ASP A 75 4.25 -12.60 2.90
CA ASP A 75 3.87 -12.12 4.23
C ASP A 75 4.97 -12.38 5.26
N GLY A 76 5.51 -13.60 5.33
CA GLY A 76 6.60 -13.95 6.25
C GLY A 76 7.88 -13.17 5.97
N LYS A 77 8.21 -12.93 4.70
CA LYS A 77 9.35 -12.07 4.31
C LYS A 77 9.15 -10.62 4.74
N LEU A 78 7.96 -10.06 4.53
CA LEU A 78 7.64 -8.70 5.00
C LEU A 78 7.73 -8.60 6.52
N ASN A 79 7.25 -9.61 7.25
CA ASN A 79 7.35 -9.64 8.71
C ASN A 79 8.80 -9.70 9.19
N ARG A 80 9.64 -10.55 8.59
CA ARG A 80 11.07 -10.64 8.89
C ARG A 80 11.83 -9.35 8.56
N LEU A 81 11.44 -8.66 7.49
CA LEU A 81 11.97 -7.33 7.16
C LEU A 81 11.54 -6.29 8.21
N GLY A 82 10.29 -6.36 8.69
CA GLY A 82 9.79 -5.54 9.79
C GLY A 82 10.57 -5.77 11.08
N GLU A 83 10.79 -7.02 11.46
CA GLU A 83 11.61 -7.40 12.63
C GLU A 83 13.05 -6.88 12.50
N ALA A 84 13.67 -7.03 11.33
CA ALA A 84 15.01 -6.50 11.10
C ALA A 84 15.08 -4.96 11.17
N LEU A 85 14.00 -4.27 10.79
CA LEU A 85 13.89 -2.82 10.98
C LEU A 85 13.72 -2.47 12.46
N GLU A 86 12.94 -3.24 13.22
CA GLU A 86 12.78 -3.08 14.67
C GLU A 86 14.12 -3.24 15.40
N ASP A 87 14.89 -4.28 15.07
CA ASP A 87 16.19 -4.54 15.69
C ASP A 87 17.20 -3.40 15.43
N LYS A 88 17.10 -2.74 14.27
CA LYS A 88 18.07 -1.75 13.82
C LYS A 88 17.69 -0.30 14.15
N PHE A 89 16.40 0.02 14.10
CA PHE A 89 15.88 1.38 14.24
C PHE A 89 14.83 1.52 15.37
N GLY A 90 14.48 0.42 16.03
CA GLY A 90 13.53 0.40 17.14
C GLY A 90 14.07 1.03 18.43
N GLY A 91 13.35 0.81 19.53
CA GLY A 91 13.62 1.45 20.82
C GLY A 91 12.58 2.51 21.23
N GLY A 92 11.47 2.60 20.50
CA GLY A 92 10.31 3.42 20.84
C GLY A 92 9.25 2.66 21.67
N LYS A 93 8.15 3.35 22.00
CA LYS A 93 6.97 2.74 22.67
C LYS A 93 6.04 1.98 21.71
N THR A 94 6.25 2.11 20.40
CA THR A 94 5.40 1.56 19.35
C THR A 94 6.27 0.73 18.42
N SER A 95 5.79 -0.45 18.02
CA SER A 95 6.49 -1.36 17.12
C SER A 95 6.59 -0.74 15.72
N LEU A 96 7.83 -0.46 15.28
CA LEU A 96 8.12 -0.08 13.90
C LEU A 96 7.79 -1.22 12.94
N ALA A 97 8.06 -2.47 13.34
CA ALA A 97 7.71 -3.64 12.55
C ALA A 97 6.21 -3.67 12.23
N GLU A 98 5.36 -3.50 13.24
CA GLU A 98 3.90 -3.51 13.08
C GLU A 98 3.44 -2.38 12.14
N GLY A 99 3.91 -1.14 12.37
CA GLY A 99 3.60 -0.02 11.50
C GLY A 99 4.05 -0.21 10.05
N PHE A 100 5.24 -0.76 9.84
CA PHE A 100 5.79 -1.06 8.51
C PHE A 100 4.99 -2.14 7.80
N VAL A 101 4.74 -3.28 8.46
CA VAL A 101 4.06 -4.43 7.85
C VAL A 101 2.62 -4.07 7.53
N SER A 102 1.87 -3.48 8.47
CA SER A 102 0.48 -3.08 8.24
C SER A 102 0.36 -2.07 7.10
N ALA A 103 1.21 -1.05 7.07
CA ALA A 103 1.18 -0.05 6.01
C ALA A 103 1.60 -0.63 4.65
N SER A 104 2.63 -1.47 4.61
CA SER A 104 3.09 -2.09 3.36
C SER A 104 2.02 -3.00 2.75
N MET A 105 1.35 -3.80 3.59
CA MET A 105 0.22 -4.64 3.17
C MET A 105 -0.92 -3.80 2.64
N LEU A 106 -1.32 -2.74 3.35
CA LEU A 106 -2.40 -1.86 2.92
C LEU A 106 -2.08 -1.17 1.58
N PHE A 107 -0.88 -0.61 1.44
CA PHE A 107 -0.54 0.21 0.28
C PHE A 107 -0.22 -0.63 -0.96
N CYS A 108 0.45 -1.78 -0.81
CA CYS A 108 0.91 -2.58 -1.95
C CYS A 108 -0.12 -3.59 -2.46
N VAL A 109 -0.94 -4.20 -1.59
CA VAL A 109 -1.84 -5.31 -1.98
C VAL A 109 -3.04 -4.83 -2.79
N GLY A 110 -3.39 -3.54 -2.72
CA GLY A 110 -4.55 -3.00 -3.43
C GLY A 110 -4.45 -3.18 -4.96
N ALA A 111 -5.55 -3.62 -5.60
CA ALA A 111 -5.61 -3.85 -7.05
C ALA A 111 -5.14 -2.64 -7.90
N MET A 112 -5.43 -1.42 -7.43
CA MET A 112 -5.00 -0.17 -8.05
C MET A 112 -3.48 0.02 -8.06
N ALA A 113 -2.72 -0.62 -7.16
CA ALA A 113 -1.26 -0.60 -7.21
C ALA A 113 -0.76 -1.32 -8.47
N ILE A 114 -1.34 -2.48 -8.80
CA ILE A 114 -0.97 -3.26 -9.99
C ILE A 114 -1.52 -2.59 -11.25
N VAL A 115 -2.84 -2.39 -11.31
CA VAL A 115 -3.51 -1.85 -12.51
C VAL A 115 -3.04 -0.43 -12.82
N GLY A 116 -2.89 0.41 -11.79
CA GLY A 116 -2.38 1.77 -11.96
C GLY A 116 -0.92 1.80 -12.42
N SER A 117 -0.07 0.87 -11.93
CA SER A 117 1.32 0.78 -12.39
C SER A 117 1.43 0.31 -13.83
N LEU A 118 0.61 -0.67 -14.21
CA LEU A 118 0.53 -1.13 -15.60
C LEU A 118 0.01 -0.02 -16.53
N GLN A 119 -1.08 0.67 -16.19
CA GLN A 119 -1.59 1.77 -17.02
C GLN A 119 -0.62 2.94 -17.12
N SER A 120 0.05 3.28 -16.01
CA SER A 120 1.05 4.34 -15.97
C SER A 120 2.27 4.03 -16.84
N GLY A 121 2.73 2.78 -16.87
CA GLY A 121 3.84 2.35 -17.73
C GLY A 121 3.44 2.15 -19.20
N LEU A 122 2.31 1.48 -19.46
CA LEU A 122 1.90 1.09 -20.82
C LEU A 122 1.21 2.22 -21.60
N ALA A 123 0.35 2.99 -20.93
CA ALA A 123 -0.51 3.99 -21.57
C ALA A 123 -0.11 5.42 -21.22
N GLY A 124 0.86 5.61 -20.30
CA GLY A 124 1.20 6.93 -19.76
C GLY A 124 0.09 7.55 -18.92
N ASP A 125 -0.96 6.79 -18.56
CA ASP A 125 -2.07 7.30 -17.76
C ASP A 125 -1.74 7.17 -16.27
N HIS A 126 -1.50 8.31 -15.64
CA HIS A 126 -1.12 8.40 -14.24
C HIS A 126 -2.33 8.56 -13.29
N SER A 127 -3.54 8.70 -13.82
CA SER A 127 -4.73 9.09 -13.06
C SER A 127 -5.04 8.11 -11.93
N ILE A 128 -4.91 6.80 -12.17
CA ILE A 128 -5.18 5.76 -11.16
C ILE A 128 -4.17 5.83 -10.01
N ILE A 129 -2.87 5.94 -10.30
CA ILE A 129 -1.87 6.02 -9.22
C ILE A 129 -2.00 7.35 -8.46
N ILE A 130 -2.33 8.45 -9.13
CA ILE A 130 -2.56 9.74 -8.47
C ILE A 130 -3.76 9.65 -7.52
N ALA A 131 -4.89 9.08 -7.96
CA ALA A 131 -6.04 8.85 -7.10
C ALA A 131 -5.68 7.94 -5.90
N LYS A 132 -4.92 6.88 -6.15
CA LYS A 132 -4.41 6.00 -5.09
C LYS A 132 -3.48 6.71 -4.11
N SER A 133 -2.65 7.65 -4.57
CA SER A 133 -1.75 8.43 -3.72
C SER A 133 -2.51 9.23 -2.66
N VAL A 134 -3.72 9.71 -2.98
CA VAL A 134 -4.60 10.38 -2.01
C VAL A 134 -5.09 9.38 -0.95
N ILE A 135 -5.53 8.19 -1.36
CA ILE A 135 -5.99 7.13 -0.46
C ILE A 135 -4.85 6.71 0.48
N ASP A 136 -3.68 6.41 -0.09
CA ASP A 136 -2.51 5.96 0.67
C ASP A 136 -1.98 7.07 1.58
N GLY A 137 -2.00 8.33 1.15
CA GLY A 137 -1.63 9.47 1.97
C GLY A 137 -2.56 9.68 3.17
N ILE A 138 -3.89 9.62 2.98
CA ILE A 138 -4.85 9.70 4.09
C ILE A 138 -4.67 8.53 5.05
N ALA A 139 -4.55 7.31 4.52
CA ALA A 139 -4.31 6.13 5.32
C ALA A 139 -2.96 6.21 6.08
N ALA A 140 -1.91 6.78 5.47
CA ALA A 140 -0.63 6.99 6.13
C ALA A 140 -0.73 7.96 7.32
N ILE A 141 -1.54 9.03 7.22
CA ILE A 141 -1.80 9.92 8.37
C ILE A 141 -2.44 9.12 9.51
N MET A 142 -3.49 8.34 9.20
CA MET A 142 -4.22 7.57 10.21
C MET A 142 -3.33 6.51 10.85
N LEU A 143 -2.68 5.67 10.03
CA LEU A 143 -1.81 4.60 10.49
C LEU A 143 -0.62 5.14 11.27
N ALA A 144 0.04 6.22 10.83
CA ALA A 144 1.20 6.74 11.53
C ALA A 144 0.82 7.39 12.87
N SER A 145 -0.39 7.95 13.00
CA SER A 145 -0.89 8.46 14.28
C SER A 145 -1.10 7.37 15.34
N SER A 146 -1.41 6.13 14.91
CA SER A 146 -1.65 4.98 15.79
C SER A 146 -0.43 4.06 15.94
N LEU A 147 0.21 3.67 14.83
CA LEU A 147 1.29 2.69 14.73
C LEU A 147 2.70 3.32 14.67
N GLY A 148 2.79 4.65 14.62
CA GLY A 148 4.06 5.36 14.71
C GLY A 148 4.91 5.28 13.45
N ALA A 149 6.23 5.47 13.61
CA ALA A 149 7.14 5.80 12.52
C ALA A 149 7.39 4.63 11.54
N GLY A 150 6.99 3.41 11.90
CA GLY A 150 7.05 2.23 11.03
C GLY A 150 6.39 2.46 9.67
N VAL A 151 5.30 3.25 9.65
CA VAL A 151 4.53 3.55 8.42
C VAL A 151 5.36 4.27 7.35
N LEU A 152 6.33 5.10 7.75
CA LEU A 152 7.19 5.81 6.79
C LEU A 152 8.06 4.86 5.97
N PHE A 153 8.47 3.73 6.57
CA PHE A 153 9.27 2.72 5.87
C PHE A 153 8.48 2.01 4.77
N ALA A 154 7.13 2.00 4.84
CA ALA A 154 6.30 1.42 3.79
C ALA A 154 6.42 2.17 2.45
N ALA A 155 6.88 3.43 2.45
CA ALA A 155 7.17 4.16 1.22
C ALA A 155 8.23 3.45 0.35
N VAL A 156 9.17 2.73 0.98
CA VAL A 156 10.17 1.91 0.27
C VAL A 156 9.49 0.71 -0.39
N ALA A 157 8.62 0.00 0.33
CA ALA A 157 7.87 -1.13 -0.21
C ALA A 157 7.00 -0.70 -1.40
N VAL A 158 6.27 0.42 -1.26
CA VAL A 158 5.46 1.01 -2.34
C VAL A 158 6.33 1.36 -3.55
N GLY A 159 7.47 2.02 -3.32
CA GLY A 159 8.39 2.42 -4.38
C GLY A 159 8.98 1.23 -5.14
N ILE A 160 9.40 0.18 -4.42
CA ILE A 160 9.89 -1.06 -5.05
C ILE A 160 8.77 -1.72 -5.83
N TYR A 161 7.59 -1.87 -5.22
CA TYR A 161 6.47 -2.61 -5.82
C TYR A 161 5.93 -1.92 -7.08
N GLN A 162 5.44 -0.68 -6.94
CA GLN A 162 4.88 0.07 -8.06
C GLN A 162 5.97 0.45 -9.07
N GLY A 163 7.16 0.81 -8.59
CA GLY A 163 8.25 1.23 -9.46
C GLY A 163 8.74 0.10 -10.36
N THR A 164 8.88 -1.12 -9.82
CA THR A 164 9.26 -2.29 -10.62
C THR A 164 8.21 -2.59 -11.69
N ILE A 165 6.92 -2.53 -11.35
CA ILE A 165 5.86 -2.79 -12.33
C ILE A 165 5.85 -1.73 -13.43
N VAL A 166 5.91 -0.44 -13.09
CA VAL A 166 5.95 0.65 -14.08
C VAL A 166 7.15 0.50 -15.02
N LEU A 167 8.35 0.25 -14.48
CA LEU A 167 9.57 0.11 -15.29
C LEU A 167 9.53 -1.10 -16.22
N LEU A 168 8.97 -2.22 -15.77
CA LEU A 168 8.82 -3.42 -16.60
C LEU A 168 7.72 -3.27 -17.66
N ALA A 169 6.73 -2.40 -17.45
CA ALA A 169 5.68 -2.11 -18.42
C ALA A 169 6.07 -1.03 -19.45
N GLU A 170 7.07 -0.20 -19.16
CA GLU A 170 7.62 0.77 -20.13
C GLU A 170 8.49 0.09 -21.21
N TRP A 171 8.86 -1.19 -21.02
CA TRP A 171 9.65 -2.02 -21.95
C TRP A 171 8.77 -2.83 -22.91
#